data_AF-A0A0F9B4G6-F1
#
_entry.id   AF-A0A0F9B4G6-F1
#
_cell.length_a   1.000
_cell.length_b   1.000
_cell.length_c   1.000
_cell.angle_alpha   90.00
_cell.angle_beta   90.00
_cell.angle_gamma   90.00
#
_symmetry.space_group_name_H-M   'P 1'
#
loop_
_entity.id
_entity.type
_entity.pdbx_description
1 polymer ?
#
loop_
_entity_poly.entity_id
_entity_poly.type
_entity_poly.pdbx_seq_one_letter_code
_entity_poly.pdbx_strand_id
1 'polypeptide(L)'
;MANRLGANPVYFDQFDTDTVLAPRGACVTKIRWKGSTDGDDLLLEDLNGNVIFEDQLLANGDWREIDFPWGQKFTEGIQIDVSDCGGDATDGTDQLYIYLK
;
A
#
# COMPACT_ATOMS: atom_id res chain seq x y z
N MET A 1 26.17 12.54 -2.41
CA MET A 1 26.29 11.85 -3.72
C MET A 1 25.10 10.93 -3.88
N ALA A 2 24.55 10.88 -5.09
CA ALA A 2 23.25 10.33 -5.42
C ALA A 2 23.12 8.81 -5.22
N ASN A 3 21.92 8.36 -4.86
CA ASN A 3 21.29 7.30 -5.64
C ASN A 3 19.81 7.63 -5.85
N ARG A 4 19.49 8.00 -7.09
CA ARG A 4 18.15 8.18 -7.64
C ARG A 4 17.74 6.82 -8.19
N LEU A 5 16.80 6.14 -7.53
CA LEU A 5 15.94 5.16 -8.20
C LEU A 5 14.54 5.79 -8.20
N GLY A 6 14.06 6.09 -9.41
CA GLY A 6 13.07 7.12 -9.68
C GLY A 6 11.66 6.83 -9.14
N ALA A 7 11.02 7.93 -8.72
CA ALA A 7 9.63 8.12 -8.32
C ALA A 7 9.21 7.50 -6.97
N ASN A 8 9.40 8.30 -5.91
CA ASN A 8 8.65 8.37 -4.65
C ASN A 8 7.98 7.07 -4.15
N PRO A 9 8.71 6.16 -3.48
CA PRO A 9 8.04 5.33 -2.50
C PRO A 9 7.48 6.25 -1.41
N VAL A 10 6.15 6.30 -1.26
CA VAL A 10 5.59 6.78 0.01
C VAL A 10 5.81 5.64 0.99
N TYR A 11 6.70 5.86 1.96
CA TYR A 11 6.85 4.96 3.09
C TYR A 11 5.63 5.12 3.99
N PHE A 12 4.98 4.02 4.30
CA PHE A 12 3.89 3.96 5.25
C PHE A 12 4.22 2.94 6.34
N ASP A 13 4.27 3.40 7.58
CA ASP A 13 4.18 2.55 8.75
C ASP A 13 2.69 2.29 8.97
N GLN A 14 2.24 1.06 8.72
CA GLN A 14 0.83 0.74 8.44
C GLN A 14 -0.12 0.86 9.66
N PHE A 15 0.26 1.54 10.74
CA PHE A 15 -0.54 1.56 11.97
C PHE A 15 -0.61 2.91 12.71
N ASP A 16 0.11 3.94 12.27
CA ASP A 16 0.17 5.18 13.04
C ASP A 16 -0.96 6.17 12.72
N THR A 17 -1.47 6.17 11.49
CA THR A 17 -2.56 7.07 11.07
C THR A 17 -3.03 6.78 9.66
N ASP A 18 -4.31 7.01 9.38
CA ASP A 18 -4.82 7.15 8.02
C ASP A 18 -4.03 8.23 7.27
N THR A 19 -3.88 8.06 5.95
CA THR A 19 -3.29 9.10 5.11
C THR A 19 -3.82 9.10 3.70
N VAL A 20 -3.99 10.30 3.17
CA VAL A 20 -4.28 10.53 1.75
C VAL A 20 -2.96 10.58 0.98
N LEU A 21 -2.67 9.55 0.19
CA LEU A 21 -1.47 9.46 -0.65
C LEU A 21 -1.60 10.30 -1.92
N ALA A 22 -2.80 10.36 -2.49
CA ALA A 22 -3.10 11.19 -3.64
C ALA A 22 -4.52 11.72 -3.53
N PRO A 23 -4.74 13.05 -3.42
CA PRO A 23 -6.06 13.58 -3.14
C PRO A 23 -7.02 13.55 -4.34
N ARG A 24 -6.53 13.40 -5.59
CA ARG A 24 -7.33 13.19 -6.81
C ARG A 24 -6.50 12.58 -7.94
N GLY A 25 -7.14 11.75 -8.77
CA GLY A 25 -6.63 11.36 -10.10
C GLY A 25 -5.22 10.78 -10.09
N ALA A 26 -5.05 9.61 -9.49
CA ALA A 26 -3.77 8.90 -9.42
C ALA A 26 -3.72 7.72 -10.41
N CYS A 27 -2.55 7.47 -10.98
CA CYS A 27 -2.29 6.27 -11.77
C CYS A 27 -1.24 5.43 -11.06
N VAL A 28 -1.62 4.27 -10.52
CA VAL A 28 -0.71 3.33 -9.84
C VAL A 28 -0.13 2.38 -10.88
N THR A 29 1.18 2.19 -10.84
CA THR A 29 1.89 1.26 -11.74
C THR A 29 2.42 0.03 -11.02
N LYS A 30 2.64 0.14 -9.71
CA LYS A 30 3.09 -0.96 -8.87
C LYS A 30 2.68 -0.69 -7.41
N ILE A 31 2.39 -1.76 -6.69
CA ILE A 31 2.36 -1.76 -5.22
C ILE A 31 3.41 -2.78 -4.75
N ARG A 32 4.20 -2.40 -3.75
CA ARG A 32 5.08 -3.33 -3.04
C ARG A 32 4.76 -3.26 -1.56
N TRP A 33 4.58 -4.40 -0.94
CA TRP A 33 4.25 -4.43 0.47
C TRP A 33 4.89 -5.61 1.17
N LYS A 34 5.06 -5.49 2.47
CA LYS A 34 5.64 -6.49 3.35
C LYS A 34 4.93 -6.36 4.69
N GLY A 35 4.41 -7.47 5.18
CA GLY A 35 3.90 -7.57 6.54
C GLY A 35 4.87 -8.34 7.45
N SER A 36 4.47 -8.43 8.71
CA SER A 36 5.24 -8.97 9.84
C SER A 36 4.67 -10.29 10.29
N THR A 37 3.43 -10.59 9.87
CA THR A 37 2.70 -11.79 10.26
C THR A 37 2.22 -12.54 9.03
N ASP A 38 2.42 -13.86 9.03
CA ASP A 38 1.85 -14.75 8.02
C ASP A 38 0.33 -14.63 8.04
N GLY A 39 -0.27 -14.41 6.87
CA GLY A 39 -1.72 -14.24 6.74
C GLY A 39 -2.19 -12.79 6.87
N ASP A 40 -1.30 -11.81 7.01
CA ASP A 40 -1.67 -10.40 6.83
C ASP A 40 -2.29 -10.21 5.44
N ASP A 41 -3.31 -9.37 5.34
CA ASP A 41 -4.00 -9.06 4.09
C ASP A 41 -3.80 -7.59 3.72
N LEU A 42 -3.49 -7.34 2.44
CA LEU A 42 -3.56 -6.03 1.82
C LEU A 42 -4.85 -5.96 0.99
N LEU A 43 -5.78 -5.12 1.44
CA LEU A 43 -7.01 -4.83 0.72
C LEU A 43 -6.94 -3.43 0.10
N LEU A 44 -7.47 -3.32 -1.11
CA LEU A 44 -7.71 -2.05 -1.78
C LEU A 44 -9.17 -1.98 -2.18
N GLU A 45 -9.88 -1.02 -1.60
CA GLU A 45 -11.32 -0.85 -1.79
C GLU A 45 -11.64 0.42 -2.56
N ASP A 46 -12.81 0.45 -3.20
CA ASP A 46 -13.40 1.69 -3.71
C ASP A 46 -14.08 2.49 -2.58
N LEU A 47 -14.54 3.70 -2.88
CA LEU A 47 -15.26 4.54 -1.91
C LEU A 47 -16.60 3.94 -1.42
N ASN A 48 -17.08 2.86 -2.04
CA ASN A 48 -18.28 2.15 -1.61
C ASN A 48 -17.94 0.91 -0.76
N GLY A 49 -16.66 0.68 -0.44
CA GLY A 49 -16.19 -0.50 0.29
C GLY A 49 -16.12 -1.77 -0.57
N ASN A 50 -16.15 -1.66 -1.91
CA ASN A 50 -15.94 -2.82 -2.77
C ASN A 50 -14.44 -3.10 -2.90
N VAL A 51 -14.01 -4.31 -2.55
CA VAL A 51 -12.63 -4.77 -2.78
C VAL A 51 -12.34 -4.79 -4.29
N ILE A 52 -11.44 -3.91 -4.71
CA ILE A 52 -10.87 -3.82 -6.06
C ILE A 52 -9.72 -4.81 -6.20
N PHE A 53 -8.96 -5.00 -5.11
CA PHE A 53 -7.79 -5.84 -5.09
C PHE A 53 -7.52 -6.37 -3.67
N GLU A 54 -7.03 -7.61 -3.59
CA GLU A 54 -6.66 -8.30 -2.37
C GLU A 54 -5.36 -9.08 -2.59
N ASP A 55 -4.44 -9.00 -1.65
CA ASP A 55 -3.27 -9.87 -1.56
C ASP A 55 -3.06 -10.34 -0.13
N GLN A 56 -2.59 -11.57 0.04
CA GLN A 56 -2.27 -12.13 1.35
C GLN A 56 -0.78 -12.42 1.45
N LEU A 57 -0.18 -12.06 2.58
CA LEU A 57 1.20 -12.40 2.90
C LEU A 57 1.31 -13.88 3.24
N LEU A 58 2.03 -14.63 2.44
CA LEU A 58 2.17 -16.08 2.62
C LEU A 58 3.24 -16.45 3.66
N ALA A 59 4.20 -15.57 3.90
CA ALA A 59 5.30 -15.76 4.84
C ALA A 59 5.80 -14.40 5.35
N ASN A 60 6.04 -14.32 6.64
CA ASN A 60 6.40 -13.10 7.33
C ASN A 60 7.71 -12.52 6.80
N GLY A 61 7.71 -11.21 6.63
CA GLY A 61 8.88 -10.49 6.18
C GLY A 61 9.20 -10.62 4.69
N ASP A 62 8.44 -11.42 3.93
CA ASP A 62 8.59 -11.47 2.46
C ASP A 62 7.99 -10.23 1.81
N TRP A 63 8.67 -9.77 0.75
CA TRP A 63 8.14 -8.72 -0.11
C TRP A 63 7.16 -9.31 -1.12
N ARG A 64 5.98 -8.70 -1.17
CA ARG A 64 4.96 -8.92 -2.19
C ARG A 64 5.00 -7.77 -3.20
N GLU A 65 4.85 -8.11 -4.47
CA GLU A 65 4.79 -7.13 -5.55
C GLU A 65 3.55 -7.35 -6.41
N ILE A 66 2.89 -6.23 -6.73
CA ILE A 66 1.70 -6.20 -7.56
C ILE A 66 1.98 -5.20 -8.68
N ASP A 67 2.02 -5.69 -9.91
CA ASP A 67 2.32 -4.89 -11.08
C ASP A 67 1.04 -4.54 -11.86
N PHE A 68 0.93 -3.29 -12.30
CA PHE A 68 -0.11 -2.80 -13.19
C PHE A 68 0.51 -2.36 -14.52
N PRO A 69 0.70 -3.28 -15.49
CA PRO A 69 1.43 -3.00 -16.74
C PRO A 69 0.90 -1.81 -17.55
N TRP A 70 -0.41 -1.57 -17.46
CA TRP A 70 -1.11 -0.47 -18.14
C TRP A 70 -1.44 0.70 -17.21
N GLY A 71 -1.11 0.59 -15.93
CA GLY A 71 -1.52 1.48 -14.87
C GLY A 71 -2.98 1.24 -14.42
N GLN A 72 -3.21 1.31 -13.11
CA GLN A 72 -4.54 1.34 -12.51
C GLN A 72 -4.89 2.78 -12.16
N LYS A 73 -6.01 3.28 -12.69
CA LYS A 73 -6.48 4.65 -12.44
C LYS A 73 -7.43 4.71 -11.24
N PHE A 74 -7.14 5.61 -10.31
CA PHE A 74 -7.99 5.96 -9.19
C PHE A 74 -8.45 7.41 -9.35
N THR A 75 -9.69 7.60 -9.81
CA THR A 75 -10.22 8.94 -10.13
C THR A 75 -10.40 9.80 -8.89
N GLU A 76 -10.84 9.19 -7.80
CA GLU A 76 -11.11 9.86 -6.52
C GLU A 76 -9.88 10.00 -5.63
N GLY A 77 -8.71 9.57 -6.10
CA GLY A 77 -7.48 9.56 -5.31
C GLY A 77 -7.25 8.23 -4.60
N ILE A 78 -6.26 8.22 -3.72
CA ILE A 78 -5.84 7.05 -2.93
C ILE A 78 -5.73 7.50 -1.49
N GLN A 79 -6.49 6.85 -0.63
CA GLN A 79 -6.40 6.95 0.82
C GLN A 79 -5.99 5.58 1.36
N ILE A 80 -5.10 5.59 2.33
CA ILE A 80 -4.80 4.45 3.18
C ILE A 80 -5.61 4.66 4.46
N ASP A 81 -6.43 3.66 4.76
CA ASP A 81 -7.23 3.58 5.97
C ASP A 81 -6.64 2.45 6.82
N VAL A 82 -6.22 2.77 8.03
CA VAL A 82 -5.68 1.81 9.01
C VAL A 82 -6.51 1.80 10.28
N SER A 83 -7.69 2.45 10.27
CA SER A 83 -8.61 2.58 11.40
C SER A 83 -9.04 1.23 11.98
N ASP A 84 -9.14 0.22 11.11
CA ASP A 84 -9.59 -1.14 11.44
C ASP A 84 -8.44 -2.13 11.62
N CYS A 85 -7.17 -1.67 11.50
CA CYS A 85 -6.00 -2.49 11.79
C CYS A 85 -5.86 -2.68 13.31
N GLY A 86 -6.47 -3.75 13.84
CA GLY A 86 -6.41 -4.08 15.27
C GLY A 86 -5.13 -4.79 15.68
N GLY A 87 -4.28 -4.13 16.48
CA GLY A 87 -3.12 -4.75 17.12
C GLY A 87 -2.09 -3.71 17.60
N ASP A 88 -1.37 -4.02 18.69
CA ASP A 88 -0.18 -3.25 19.08
C ASP A 88 0.89 -3.47 18.00
N ALA A 89 0.91 -2.61 16.99
CA ALA A 89 1.96 -2.62 15.98
C ALA A 89 3.31 -2.42 16.68
N THR A 90 4.23 -3.35 16.50
CA THR A 90 5.63 -3.10 16.83
C THR A 90 6.21 -2.21 15.75
N ASP A 91 6.44 -0.94 16.09
CA ASP A 91 6.96 0.12 15.21
C ASP A 91 7.94 -0.42 14.14
N GLY A 92 7.59 -0.26 12.86
CA GLY A 92 8.48 -0.46 11.71
C GLY A 92 8.64 -1.87 11.14
N THR A 93 7.78 -2.84 11.48
CA THR A 93 7.85 -4.18 10.85
C THR A 93 7.12 -4.30 9.52
N ASP A 94 6.04 -3.53 9.34
CA ASP A 94 5.17 -3.55 8.16
C ASP A 94 5.41 -2.34 7.28
N GLN A 95 5.40 -2.57 5.97
CA GLN A 95 5.87 -1.58 5.00
C GLN A 95 5.08 -1.68 3.70
N LEU A 96 4.51 -0.56 3.27
CA LEU A 96 3.80 -0.43 2.00
C LEU A 96 4.43 0.69 1.15
N TYR A 97 4.58 0.42 -0.14
CA TYR A 97 5.05 1.34 -1.17
C TYR A 97 4.10 1.34 -2.37
N ILE A 98 3.58 2.52 -2.73
CA ILE A 98 2.74 2.70 -3.92
C ILE A 98 3.47 3.57 -4.94
N TYR A 99 3.61 3.06 -6.16
CA TYR A 99 4.33 3.72 -7.24
C TYR A 99 3.35 4.38 -8.22
N LEU A 100 3.32 5.71 -8.21
CA LEU A 100 2.45 6.52 -9.05
C LEU A 100 3.15 6.95 -10.36
N LYS A 101 2.37 7.19 -11.41
CA LYS A 101 2.80 7.74 -12.71
C LYS A 101 2.15 9.07 -13.02
#